data_AF-A0A059WXQ5-F1
#
_entry.id   AF-A0A059WXQ5-F1
#
_cell.length_a   1.000
_cell.length_b   1.000
_cell.length_c   1.000
_cell.angle_alpha   90.00
_cell.angle_beta   90.00
_cell.angle_gamma   90.00
#
_symmetry.space_group_name_H-M   'P 1'
#
loop_
_entity.id
_entity.type
_entity.pdbx_description
1 polymer ?
#
loop_
_entity_poly.entity_id
_entity_poly.type
_entity_poly.pdbx_seq_one_letter_code
_entity_poly.pdbx_strand_id
1 'polypeptide(L)'
;TVVPIFFDDFLGTGDQFLQFISAQRMVRRLKTYPSIYTPLAAHADAVERLEQTFPLLHVRPVETLENAHGIFHPDCTCFQDGENTVQSAKAFYYSFLLKKGLKIYGADRRGYGHLELAYAFEHAIPDNCLPILWWPATPSWQPLFLR
;
A
#
# COMPACT_ATOMS: atom_id res chain seq x y z
N THR A 1 -27.94 1.43 -19.67
CA THR A 1 -27.52 1.23 -18.27
C THR A 1 -26.28 2.07 -18.02
N VAL A 2 -26.22 2.80 -16.89
CA VAL A 2 -25.05 3.59 -16.52
C VAL A 2 -24.18 2.76 -15.57
N VAL A 3 -22.92 2.53 -15.93
CA VAL A 3 -21.95 1.80 -15.11
C VAL A 3 -21.05 2.82 -14.42
N PRO A 4 -21.03 2.88 -13.07
CA PRO A 4 -20.10 3.74 -12.34
C PRO A 4 -18.66 3.29 -12.55
N ILE A 5 -17.76 4.26 -12.76
CA ILE A 5 -16.32 4.03 -12.84
C ILE A 5 -15.64 4.89 -11.77
N PHE A 6 -14.84 4.26 -10.92
CA PHE A 6 -14.04 4.91 -9.89
C PHE A 6 -12.58 4.95 -10.32
N PHE A 7 -11.94 6.10 -10.12
CA PHE A 7 -10.53 6.35 -10.39
C PHE A 7 -9.82 6.69 -9.08
N ASP A 8 -8.59 6.22 -8.95
CA ASP A 8 -7.74 6.46 -7.78
C ASP A 8 -6.27 6.23 -8.17
N ASP A 9 -5.35 6.76 -7.39
CA ASP A 9 -3.93 6.55 -7.65
C ASP A 9 -3.48 5.19 -7.10
N PHE A 10 -3.95 4.81 -5.91
CA PHE A 10 -3.44 3.63 -5.22
C PHE A 10 -4.48 2.88 -4.40
N LEU A 11 -4.56 1.56 -4.61
CA LEU A 11 -5.34 0.64 -3.79
C LEU A 11 -4.40 -0.22 -2.93
N GLY A 12 -4.16 0.21 -1.69
CA GLY A 12 -3.34 -0.52 -0.71
C GLY A 12 -4.06 -1.69 -0.06
N THR A 13 -4.71 -1.48 1.10
CA THR A 13 -5.48 -2.52 1.81
C THR A 13 -6.96 -2.59 1.38
N GLY A 14 -7.43 -1.57 0.66
CA GLY A 14 -8.84 -1.36 0.32
C GLY A 14 -9.67 -0.66 1.39
N ASP A 15 -9.14 -0.40 2.59
CA ASP A 15 -9.93 0.19 3.68
C ASP A 15 -10.43 1.60 3.35
N GLN A 16 -9.63 2.43 2.67
CA GLN A 16 -10.04 3.76 2.22
C GLN A 16 -11.22 3.70 1.24
N PHE A 17 -11.17 2.80 0.26
CA PHE A 17 -12.28 2.58 -0.67
C PHE A 17 -13.54 2.12 0.07
N LEU A 18 -13.41 1.17 1.00
CA LEU A 18 -14.53 0.69 1.82
C LEU A 18 -15.16 1.79 2.68
N GLN A 19 -14.34 2.66 3.27
CA GLN A 19 -14.81 3.82 4.03
C GLN A 19 -15.54 4.81 3.11
N PHE A 20 -14.98 5.10 1.94
CA PHE A 20 -15.58 6.00 0.95
C PHE A 20 -16.96 5.51 0.51
N ILE A 21 -17.09 4.26 0.05
CA ILE A 21 -18.38 3.73 -0.43
C ILE A 21 -19.42 3.63 0.68
N SER A 22 -19.00 3.40 1.93
CA SER A 22 -19.87 3.40 3.10
C SER A 22 -20.39 4.81 3.39
N ALA A 23 -19.49 5.80 3.43
CA ALA A 23 -19.83 7.21 3.63
C ALA A 23 -20.77 7.74 2.55
N GLN A 24 -20.57 7.33 1.29
CA GLN A 24 -21.44 7.69 0.16
C GLN A 24 -22.71 6.83 0.06
N ARG A 25 -22.95 5.91 1.01
CA ARG A 25 -24.10 4.99 1.02
C ARG A 25 -24.24 4.17 -0.27
N MET A 26 -23.10 3.87 -0.92
CA MET A 26 -23.04 3.17 -2.20
C MET A 26 -22.96 1.64 -2.07
N VAL A 27 -22.77 1.11 -0.86
CA VAL A 27 -22.64 -0.33 -0.58
C VAL A 27 -23.73 -1.16 -1.26
N ARG A 28 -25.00 -0.76 -1.14
CA ARG A 28 -26.12 -1.46 -1.79
C ARG A 28 -25.99 -1.40 -3.32
N ARG A 29 -25.60 -0.26 -3.87
CA ARG A 29 -25.46 -0.06 -5.32
C ARG A 29 -24.37 -0.96 -5.90
N LEU A 30 -23.22 -1.05 -5.23
CA LEU A 30 -22.09 -1.91 -5.60
C LEU A 30 -22.44 -3.41 -5.52
N LYS A 31 -23.43 -3.80 -4.71
CA LYS A 31 -23.95 -5.16 -4.66
C LYS A 31 -25.06 -5.46 -5.67
N THR A 32 -25.73 -4.44 -6.19
CA THR A 32 -26.87 -4.61 -7.12
C THR A 32 -26.49 -4.38 -8.58
N TYR A 33 -25.52 -3.51 -8.87
CA TYR A 33 -25.21 -3.09 -10.22
C TYR A 33 -23.71 -3.23 -10.54
N PRO A 34 -23.38 -3.64 -11.77
CA PRO A 34 -21.99 -3.63 -12.25
C PRO A 34 -21.34 -2.26 -12.06
N SER A 35 -20.10 -2.27 -11.57
CA SER A 35 -19.26 -1.08 -11.37
C SER A 35 -17.80 -1.43 -11.67
N ILE A 36 -16.99 -0.43 -12.01
CA ILE A 36 -15.56 -0.60 -12.28
C ILE A 36 -14.76 0.29 -11.33
N TYR A 37 -13.69 -0.23 -10.74
CA TYR A 37 -12.69 0.55 -10.01
C TYR A 37 -11.32 0.33 -10.65
N THR A 38 -10.68 1.40 -11.11
CA THR A 38 -9.44 1.33 -11.90
C THR A 38 -8.34 2.19 -11.27
N PRO A 39 -7.75 1.76 -10.14
CA PRO A 39 -6.62 2.48 -9.56
C PRO A 39 -5.38 2.38 -10.48
N LEU A 40 -4.44 3.34 -10.40
CA LEU A 40 -3.19 3.23 -11.15
C LEU A 40 -2.38 2.02 -10.68
N ALA A 41 -2.17 1.87 -9.37
CA ALA A 41 -1.57 0.66 -8.80
C ALA A 41 -2.44 0.05 -7.70
N ALA A 42 -2.45 -1.27 -7.57
CA ALA A 42 -3.17 -1.96 -6.50
C ALA A 42 -2.41 -3.16 -5.96
N HIS A 43 -2.54 -3.42 -4.65
CA HIS A 43 -2.12 -4.67 -4.07
C HIS A 43 -3.12 -5.80 -4.41
N ALA A 44 -2.61 -6.96 -4.82
CA ALA A 44 -3.42 -8.12 -5.24
C ALA A 44 -4.43 -8.55 -4.15
N ASP A 45 -4.01 -8.60 -2.89
CA ASP A 45 -4.89 -8.96 -1.78
C ASP A 45 -6.09 -7.99 -1.63
N ALA A 46 -5.90 -6.71 -1.90
CA ALA A 46 -6.99 -5.73 -1.84
C ALA A 46 -7.93 -5.85 -3.03
N VAL A 47 -7.40 -6.15 -4.22
CA VAL A 47 -8.20 -6.49 -5.40
C VAL A 47 -9.11 -7.68 -5.08
N GLU A 48 -8.54 -8.79 -4.62
CA GLU A 48 -9.28 -10.00 -4.27
C GLU A 48 -10.33 -9.71 -3.18
N ARG A 49 -9.94 -9.03 -2.10
CA ARG A 49 -10.84 -8.66 -1.01
C ARG A 49 -12.04 -7.85 -1.49
N LEU A 50 -11.81 -6.84 -2.34
CA LEU A 50 -12.89 -5.97 -2.83
C LEU A 50 -13.83 -6.72 -3.79
N GLU A 51 -13.31 -7.53 -4.71
CA GLU A 51 -14.14 -8.32 -5.63
C GLU A 51 -14.93 -9.41 -4.89
N GLN A 52 -14.36 -10.03 -3.86
CA GLN A 52 -15.10 -10.95 -2.98
C GLN A 52 -16.20 -10.23 -2.18
N THR A 53 -15.92 -9.01 -1.70
CA THR A 53 -16.89 -8.21 -0.93
C THR A 53 -18.03 -7.68 -1.81
N PHE A 54 -17.73 -7.35 -3.07
CA PHE A 54 -18.64 -6.81 -4.07
C PHE A 54 -18.49 -7.56 -5.40
N PRO A 55 -19.19 -8.70 -5.60
CA PRO A 55 -19.00 -9.54 -6.80
C PRO A 55 -19.33 -8.87 -8.14
N LEU A 56 -20.02 -7.72 -8.12
CA LEU A 56 -20.33 -6.90 -9.30
C LEU A 56 -19.39 -5.69 -9.47
N LEU A 57 -18.42 -5.52 -8.56
CA LEU A 57 -17.33 -4.57 -8.72
C LEU A 57 -16.18 -5.28 -9.42
N HIS A 58 -15.73 -4.71 -10.54
CA HIS A 58 -14.53 -5.15 -11.23
C HIS A 58 -13.38 -4.22 -10.91
N VAL A 59 -12.36 -4.73 -10.21
CA VAL A 59 -11.16 -3.95 -9.88
C VAL A 59 -10.09 -4.22 -10.93
N ARG A 60 -9.73 -3.18 -11.69
CA ARG A 60 -8.83 -3.29 -12.85
C ARG A 60 -7.68 -2.30 -12.69
N PRO A 61 -6.67 -2.63 -11.88
CA PRO A 61 -5.51 -1.77 -11.73
C PRO A 61 -4.67 -1.74 -13.01
N VAL A 62 -3.92 -0.65 -13.23
CA VAL A 62 -2.92 -0.61 -14.32
C VAL A 62 -1.68 -1.44 -13.94
N GLU A 63 -1.20 -1.28 -12.70
CA GLU A 63 -0.11 -2.07 -12.12
C GLU A 63 -0.62 -2.89 -10.93
N THR A 64 -0.25 -4.17 -10.87
CA THR A 64 -0.59 -5.04 -9.74
C THR A 64 0.66 -5.32 -8.92
N LEU A 65 0.61 -4.96 -7.64
CA LEU A 65 1.62 -5.28 -6.65
C LEU A 65 1.21 -6.55 -5.89
N GLU A 66 2.07 -7.55 -5.93
CA GLU A 66 1.97 -8.78 -5.14
C GLU A 66 2.82 -8.72 -3.87
N ASN A 67 2.64 -9.71 -2.99
CA ASN A 67 3.42 -9.86 -1.75
C ASN A 67 4.94 -9.80 -1.97
N ALA A 68 5.45 -10.31 -3.10
CA ALA A 68 6.87 -10.25 -3.44
C ALA A 68 7.42 -8.82 -3.63
N HIS A 69 6.56 -7.82 -3.83
CA HIS A 69 6.97 -6.41 -3.89
C HIS A 69 7.15 -5.78 -2.51
N GLY A 70 6.71 -6.46 -1.43
CA GLY A 70 7.03 -6.08 -0.07
C GLY A 70 8.52 -6.28 0.17
N ILE A 71 9.23 -5.22 0.55
CA ILE A 71 10.70 -5.24 0.60
C ILE A 71 11.26 -6.20 1.66
N PHE A 72 10.47 -6.58 2.68
CA PHE A 72 10.87 -7.62 3.62
C PHE A 72 10.15 -8.96 3.43
N HIS A 73 9.47 -9.16 2.31
CA HIS A 73 8.88 -10.44 1.95
C HIS A 73 9.98 -11.46 1.58
N PRO A 74 9.86 -12.74 1.96
CA PRO A 74 10.86 -13.76 1.61
C PRO A 74 11.13 -13.90 0.12
N ASP A 75 10.10 -13.70 -0.72
CA ASP A 75 10.20 -13.79 -2.18
C ASP A 75 10.62 -12.48 -2.86
N CYS A 76 11.01 -11.46 -2.09
CA CYS A 76 11.47 -10.19 -2.62
C CYS A 76 12.78 -10.34 -3.42
N THR A 77 12.85 -9.72 -4.59
CA THR A 77 14.02 -9.79 -5.48
C THR A 77 15.00 -8.63 -5.28
N CYS A 78 14.70 -7.65 -4.41
CA CYS A 78 15.53 -6.46 -4.21
C CYS A 78 16.92 -6.73 -3.62
N PHE A 79 17.13 -7.88 -2.97
CA PHE A 79 18.38 -8.24 -2.27
C PHE A 79 19.01 -9.51 -2.87
N GLN A 80 19.11 -9.58 -4.20
CA GLN A 80 19.75 -10.68 -4.93
C GLN A 80 21.16 -10.31 -5.40
N ASP A 81 21.85 -9.44 -4.66
CA ASP A 81 23.19 -8.93 -5.00
C ASP A 81 24.34 -9.86 -4.54
N GLY A 82 24.03 -10.95 -3.83
CA GLY A 82 25.01 -11.90 -3.32
C GLY A 82 25.64 -11.53 -1.97
N GLU A 83 25.29 -10.37 -1.41
CA GLU A 83 25.81 -9.89 -0.12
C GLU A 83 24.69 -9.61 0.88
N ASN A 84 23.64 -8.95 0.44
CA ASN A 84 22.48 -8.59 1.24
C ASN A 84 21.41 -9.68 1.14
N THR A 85 20.65 -9.81 2.22
CA THR A 85 19.49 -10.69 2.30
C THR A 85 18.30 -9.87 2.77
N VAL A 86 17.08 -10.35 2.50
CA VAL A 86 15.86 -9.78 3.10
C VAL A 86 16.00 -9.63 4.61
N GLN A 87 16.59 -10.62 5.29
CA GLN A 87 16.75 -10.61 6.74
C GLN A 87 17.78 -9.56 7.20
N SER A 88 18.91 -9.42 6.51
CA SER A 88 19.91 -8.39 6.85
C SER A 88 19.38 -6.99 6.57
N ALA A 89 18.66 -6.78 5.48
CA ALA A 89 18.01 -5.51 5.17
C ALA A 89 16.94 -5.13 6.21
N LYS A 90 16.12 -6.10 6.64
CA LYS A 90 15.14 -5.92 7.71
C LYS A 90 15.80 -5.58 9.05
N ALA A 91 16.88 -6.29 9.41
CA ALA A 91 17.64 -6.00 10.62
C ALA A 91 18.28 -4.59 10.56
N PHE A 92 18.85 -4.23 9.42
CA PHE A 92 19.38 -2.90 9.16
C PHE A 92 18.30 -1.84 9.35
N TYR A 93 17.14 -2.00 8.70
CA TYR A 93 16.00 -1.09 8.81
C TYR A 93 15.62 -0.81 10.28
N TYR A 94 15.43 -1.84 11.10
CA TYR A 94 15.07 -1.65 12.50
C TYR A 94 16.18 -0.98 13.31
N SER A 95 17.44 -1.38 13.10
CA SER A 95 18.57 -0.73 13.76
C SER A 95 18.68 0.76 13.36
N PHE A 96 18.37 1.08 12.12
CA PHE A 96 18.39 2.43 11.58
C PHE A 96 17.30 3.29 12.21
N LEU A 97 16.07 2.80 12.30
CA LEU A 97 14.97 3.47 12.99
C LEU A 97 15.36 3.84 14.43
N LEU A 98 15.93 2.88 15.16
CA LEU A 98 16.39 3.08 16.55
C LEU A 98 17.50 4.13 16.62
N LYS A 99 18.53 4.01 15.77
CA LYS A 99 19.66 4.95 15.71
C LYS A 99 19.21 6.38 15.40
N LYS A 100 18.18 6.54 14.57
CA LYS A 100 17.60 7.84 14.22
C LYS A 100 16.56 8.35 15.21
N GLY A 101 16.20 7.57 16.23
CA GLY A 101 15.17 7.93 17.20
C GLY A 101 13.77 8.02 16.59
N LEU A 102 13.53 7.33 15.47
CA LEU A 102 12.23 7.33 14.79
C LEU A 102 11.24 6.46 15.57
N LYS A 103 10.36 7.13 16.32
CA LYS A 103 9.33 6.52 17.16
C LYS A 103 8.11 6.10 16.34
N ILE A 104 8.33 5.19 15.40
CA ILE A 104 7.24 4.49 14.70
C ILE A 104 6.90 3.27 15.57
N TYR A 105 5.64 2.88 15.74
CA TYR A 105 5.25 1.77 16.60
C TYR A 105 4.41 0.73 15.85
N GLY A 106 4.44 -0.51 16.34
CA GLY A 106 3.56 -1.58 15.85
C GLY A 106 3.62 -1.82 14.34
N ALA A 107 2.43 -1.99 13.76
CA ALA A 107 2.24 -2.27 12.34
C ALA A 107 2.73 -1.15 11.43
N ASP A 108 2.62 0.09 11.88
CA ASP A 108 2.99 1.25 11.11
C ASP A 108 4.47 1.23 10.72
N ARG A 109 5.35 0.58 11.50
CA ARG A 109 6.79 0.40 11.17
C ARG A 109 7.04 -0.24 9.83
N ARG A 110 6.05 -0.91 9.26
CA ARG A 110 6.17 -1.69 8.02
C ARG A 110 5.21 -1.17 6.95
N GLY A 111 4.72 0.05 7.12
CA GLY A 111 3.64 0.59 6.31
C GLY A 111 2.29 0.05 6.75
N TYR A 112 1.24 0.82 6.47
CA TYR A 112 -0.12 0.46 6.78
C TYR A 112 -0.50 -0.87 6.09
N GLY A 113 -1.21 -1.73 6.82
CA GLY A 113 -1.56 -3.07 6.34
C GLY A 113 -0.38 -4.05 6.24
N HIS A 114 0.82 -3.68 6.72
CA HIS A 114 2.03 -4.51 6.60
C HIS A 114 2.43 -4.85 5.16
N LEU A 115 2.11 -3.99 4.19
CA LEU A 115 2.47 -4.23 2.80
C LEU A 115 3.96 -4.02 2.51
N GLU A 116 4.69 -3.32 3.41
CA GLU A 116 6.15 -3.19 3.38
C GLU A 116 6.68 -2.63 2.05
N LEU A 117 5.91 -1.76 1.40
CA LEU A 117 6.23 -1.32 0.05
C LEU A 117 7.36 -0.29 0.04
N ALA A 118 8.13 -0.29 -1.04
CA ALA A 118 9.05 0.78 -1.41
C ALA A 118 8.60 1.41 -2.73
N TYR A 119 7.39 1.97 -2.70
CA TYR A 119 6.69 2.49 -3.87
C TYR A 119 6.38 3.98 -3.69
N ALA A 120 6.39 4.78 -4.76
CA ALA A 120 6.06 6.20 -4.71
C ALA A 120 5.53 6.68 -6.05
N PHE A 121 4.65 7.67 -6.02
CA PHE A 121 4.24 8.45 -7.18
C PHE A 121 5.01 9.77 -7.21
N GLU A 122 4.97 10.48 -8.33
CA GLU A 122 5.59 11.81 -8.46
C GLU A 122 5.05 12.79 -7.40
N HIS A 123 3.74 12.75 -7.14
CA HIS A 123 3.04 13.70 -6.26
C HIS A 123 2.71 13.17 -4.87
N ALA A 124 2.88 11.87 -4.60
CA ALA A 124 2.43 11.28 -3.34
C ALA A 124 3.13 9.94 -3.02
N ILE A 125 3.06 9.55 -1.75
CA ILE A 125 3.52 8.24 -1.29
C ILE A 125 2.45 7.57 -0.40
N PRO A 126 2.03 6.34 -0.72
CA PRO A 126 1.07 5.60 0.11
C PRO A 126 1.59 5.34 1.53
N ASP A 127 0.72 5.34 2.55
CA ASP A 127 1.11 4.90 3.91
C ASP A 127 1.44 3.41 3.97
N ASN A 128 1.01 2.63 2.98
CA ASN A 128 1.40 1.24 2.82
C ASN A 128 2.90 1.05 2.59
N CYS A 129 3.63 2.13 2.24
CA CYS A 129 5.06 2.11 2.07
C CYS A 129 5.81 2.24 3.40
N LEU A 130 7.05 1.80 3.44
CA LEU A 130 7.90 1.93 4.63
C LEU A 130 7.94 3.40 5.10
N PRO A 131 7.62 3.67 6.38
CA PRO A 131 7.53 5.04 6.84
C PRO A 131 8.84 5.81 6.77
N ILE A 132 10.00 5.16 6.71
CA ILE A 132 11.25 5.91 6.48
C ILE A 132 11.13 6.80 5.25
N LEU A 133 10.37 6.41 4.22
CA LEU A 133 10.27 7.19 2.99
C LEU A 133 9.54 8.52 3.19
N TRP A 134 8.64 8.61 4.17
CA TRP A 134 7.68 9.71 4.30
C TRP A 134 7.44 10.22 5.73
N TRP A 135 8.07 9.60 6.74
CA TRP A 135 7.87 9.97 8.14
C TRP A 135 8.31 11.41 8.36
N PRO A 136 7.51 12.22 9.09
CA PRO A 136 7.81 13.63 9.29
C PRO A 136 9.25 13.88 9.73
N ALA A 137 9.82 14.98 9.21
CA ALA A 137 11.20 15.36 9.52
C ALA A 137 11.40 15.51 11.04
N THR A 138 12.57 15.10 11.50
CA THR A 138 13.04 15.28 12.88
C THR A 138 14.47 15.82 12.82
N PRO A 139 15.06 16.32 13.94
CA PRO A 139 16.45 16.78 13.92
C PRO A 139 17.46 15.74 13.40
N SER A 140 17.14 14.45 13.44
CA SER A 140 17.98 13.33 13.01
C SER A 140 17.54 12.68 11.69
N TRP A 141 16.41 13.09 11.11
CA TRP A 141 15.79 12.45 9.95
C TRP A 141 15.15 13.46 8.98
N GLN A 142 15.44 13.29 7.70
CA GLN A 142 14.77 13.99 6.62
C GLN A 142 14.14 12.94 5.70
N PRO A 143 12.82 12.96 5.45
CA PRO A 143 12.19 12.01 4.55
C PRO A 143 12.62 12.24 3.11
N LEU A 144 12.58 11.17 2.30
CA LEU A 144 12.86 11.24 0.87
C LEU A 144 11.69 11.89 0.12
N PHE A 145 10.46 11.63 0.56
CA PHE A 145 9.24 12.16 -0.01
C PHE A 145 8.44 12.91 1.05
N LEU A 146 7.87 14.06 0.67
CA LEU A 146 6.83 14.69 1.47
C LEU A 146 5.51 13.98 1.17
N ARG A 147 4.74 13.71 2.22
CA ARG A 147 3.45 13.05 2.13
C ARG A 147 2.33 14.01 2.54
#